data_AF-A0A6C0LDM9-F1
#
_entry.id   AF-A0A6C0LDM9-F1
#
_cell.length_a   1.000
_cell.length_b   1.000
_cell.length_c   1.000
_cell.angle_alpha   90.00
_cell.angle_beta   90.00
_cell.angle_gamma   90.00
#
_symmetry.space_group_name_H-M   'P 1'
#
loop_
_entity.id
_entity.type
_entity.pdbx_description
1 polymer ?
#
loop_
_entity_poly.entity_id
_entity_poly.type
_entity_poly.pdbx_seq_one_letter_code
_entity_poly.pdbx_strand_id
1 'polypeptide(L)'
;MATAKNYLDILNYDILNKILGIVADLYEKDIEKANNKLQKVSSLVEGLHIDVGSDYDEDYYMNYYNYINYYNISYCMDEYLYSRYPLDNVVIIYIPRLIINYNAQTDTITPLILQSKKIESPIYLDILREINKIYERQTEILGYYDNRRFLENIIPVKESEYEYYKITPSPDINYITFLCFP
;
A
#
# COMPACT_ATOMS: atom_id res chain seq x y z
N MET A 1 20.56 -66.87 -4.67
CA MET A 1 19.80 -65.61 -4.52
C MET A 1 20.00 -65.14 -3.10
N ALA A 2 20.65 -64.00 -2.90
CA ALA A 2 20.80 -63.42 -1.56
C ALA A 2 19.45 -62.84 -1.13
N THR A 3 18.91 -63.33 -0.02
CA THR A 3 17.69 -62.83 0.61
C THR A 3 18.02 -61.53 1.35
N ALA A 4 17.37 -60.42 0.98
CA ALA A 4 17.49 -59.13 1.66
C ALA A 4 17.17 -59.31 3.15
N LYS A 5 18.09 -58.92 4.03
CA LYS A 5 17.99 -59.12 5.49
C LYS A 5 17.43 -57.90 6.20
N ASN A 6 17.46 -56.72 5.59
CA ASN A 6 16.73 -55.55 6.07
C ASN A 6 16.16 -54.70 4.91
N TYR A 7 15.29 -53.74 5.24
CA TYR A 7 14.65 -52.84 4.26
C TYR A 7 15.62 -51.92 3.51
N LEU A 8 16.81 -51.64 4.06
CA LEU A 8 17.86 -50.85 3.42
C LEU A 8 18.55 -51.65 2.29
N ASP A 9 18.57 -52.97 2.34
CA ASP A 9 19.12 -53.82 1.26
C ASP A 9 18.31 -53.70 -0.05
N ILE A 10 17.08 -53.19 0.04
CA ILE A 10 16.16 -52.96 -1.10
C ILE A 10 16.40 -51.58 -1.72
N LEU A 11 17.03 -50.65 -0.99
CA LEU A 11 17.36 -49.30 -1.49
C LEU A 11 18.59 -49.37 -2.40
N ASN A 12 18.40 -49.86 -3.62
CA ASN A 12 19.41 -49.68 -4.67
C ASN A 12 19.45 -48.20 -5.11
N TYR A 13 20.53 -47.81 -5.80
CA TYR A 13 20.76 -46.44 -6.26
C TYR A 13 19.57 -45.88 -7.07
N ASP A 14 18.91 -46.71 -7.87
CA ASP A 14 17.76 -46.32 -8.68
C ASP A 14 16.52 -46.00 -7.84
N ILE A 15 16.27 -46.78 -6.78
CA ILE A 15 15.15 -46.54 -5.86
C ILE A 15 15.41 -45.28 -5.03
N LEU A 16 16.64 -45.06 -4.58
CA LEU A 16 17.04 -43.83 -3.90
C LEU A 16 16.83 -42.60 -4.79
N ASN A 17 17.28 -42.64 -6.04
CA ASN A 17 17.07 -41.54 -6.99
C ASN A 17 15.59 -41.28 -7.26
N LYS A 18 14.76 -42.32 -7.37
CA LYS A 18 13.31 -42.15 -7.52
C LYS A 18 12.66 -41.50 -6.30
N ILE A 19 13.06 -41.91 -5.10
CA ILE A 19 12.57 -41.31 -3.85
C ILE A 19 12.97 -39.83 -3.78
N LEU A 20 14.24 -39.53 -4.08
CA LEU A 20 14.73 -38.14 -4.11
C LEU A 20 14.03 -37.29 -5.16
N GLY A 21 13.74 -37.85 -6.34
CA GLY A 21 12.95 -37.17 -7.38
C GLY A 21 11.54 -36.83 -6.91
N ILE A 22 10.84 -37.79 -6.30
CA ILE A 22 9.49 -37.56 -5.73
C ILE A 22 9.54 -36.48 -4.64
N VAL A 23 10.53 -36.54 -3.76
CA VAL A 23 10.71 -35.55 -2.68
C VAL A 23 10.98 -34.16 -3.27
N ALA A 24 11.83 -34.06 -4.30
CA ALA A 24 12.11 -32.80 -4.99
C ALA A 24 10.84 -32.23 -5.63
N ASP A 25 10.07 -33.03 -6.37
CA ASP A 25 8.81 -32.61 -7.01
C ASP A 25 7.78 -32.09 -5.98
N LEU A 26 7.73 -32.68 -4.79
CA LEU A 26 6.84 -32.24 -3.72
C LEU A 26 7.26 -30.86 -3.19
N TYR A 27 8.55 -30.65 -2.94
CA TYR A 27 9.07 -29.36 -2.50
C TYR A 27 8.90 -28.27 -3.57
N GLU A 28 9.13 -28.57 -4.84
CA GLU A 28 8.89 -27.62 -5.93
C GLU A 28 7.44 -27.13 -5.96
N LYS A 29 6.47 -28.04 -5.81
CA LYS A 29 5.04 -27.68 -5.75
C LYS A 29 4.71 -26.79 -4.56
N ASP A 30 5.29 -27.07 -3.40
CA ASP A 30 5.06 -26.26 -2.20
C ASP A 30 5.67 -24.86 -2.35
N ILE A 31 6.86 -24.74 -2.95
CA ILE A 31 7.50 -23.46 -3.29
C ILE A 31 6.65 -22.67 -4.27
N GLU A 32 6.15 -23.30 -5.33
CA GLU A 32 5.29 -22.66 -6.32
C GLU A 32 4.00 -22.12 -5.68
N LYS A 33 3.37 -22.93 -4.81
CA LYS A 33 2.17 -22.52 -4.06
C LYS A 33 2.46 -21.34 -3.13
N ALA A 34 3.62 -21.31 -2.47
CA ALA A 34 4.04 -20.19 -1.65
C ALA A 34 4.27 -18.92 -2.49
N ASN A 35 4.97 -19.03 -3.62
CA ASN A 35 5.20 -17.93 -4.56
C ASN A 35 3.90 -17.35 -5.11
N ASN A 36 2.95 -18.19 -5.50
CA ASN A 36 1.65 -17.73 -5.99
C ASN A 36 0.86 -16.95 -4.91
N LYS A 37 0.94 -17.39 -3.64
CA LYS A 37 0.37 -16.64 -2.51
C LYS A 37 1.10 -15.32 -2.31
N LEU A 38 2.42 -15.31 -2.34
CA LEU A 38 3.24 -14.10 -2.19
C LEU A 38 2.96 -13.09 -3.30
N GLN A 39 2.85 -13.52 -4.56
CA GLN A 39 2.49 -12.66 -5.68
C GLN A 39 1.10 -12.05 -5.50
N LYS A 40 0.12 -12.85 -5.06
CA LYS A 40 -1.23 -12.36 -4.77
C LYS A 40 -1.23 -11.34 -3.62
N VAL A 41 -0.44 -11.56 -2.58
CA VAL A 41 -0.29 -10.59 -1.49
C VAL A 41 0.41 -9.33 -1.99
N SER A 42 1.51 -9.47 -2.74
CA SER A 42 2.27 -8.38 -3.33
C SER A 42 1.40 -7.43 -4.16
N SER A 43 0.53 -7.97 -5.03
CA SER A 43 -0.39 -7.15 -5.83
C SER A 43 -1.48 -6.46 -4.99
N LEU A 44 -1.91 -7.06 -3.87
CA LEU A 44 -2.86 -6.44 -2.95
C LEU A 44 -2.22 -5.29 -2.15
N VAL A 45 -0.93 -5.40 -1.83
CA VAL A 45 -0.18 -4.41 -1.04
C VAL A 45 0.63 -3.44 -1.91
N GLU A 46 0.51 -3.52 -3.23
CA GLU A 46 1.20 -2.63 -4.17
C GLU A 46 0.87 -1.16 -3.88
N GLY A 47 1.91 -0.37 -3.61
CA GLY A 47 1.81 1.03 -3.20
C GLY A 47 1.72 1.27 -1.69
N LEU A 48 1.87 0.23 -0.84
CA LEU A 48 2.04 0.38 0.60
C LEU A 48 3.54 0.34 0.96
N HIS A 49 4.02 1.27 1.79
CA HIS A 49 5.39 1.25 2.31
C HIS A 49 5.47 0.32 3.52
N ILE A 50 5.99 -0.90 3.32
CA ILE A 50 6.16 -1.90 4.37
C ILE A 50 7.62 -1.86 4.85
N ASP A 51 7.83 -1.58 6.12
CA ASP A 51 9.14 -1.59 6.77
C ASP A 51 9.30 -2.85 7.64
N VAL A 52 10.56 -3.23 7.86
CA VAL A 52 10.92 -4.35 8.74
C VAL A 52 11.45 -3.75 10.04
N GLY A 53 10.72 -3.99 11.12
CA GLY A 53 11.09 -3.64 12.48
C GLY A 53 11.78 -4.80 13.16
N SER A 54 12.49 -4.50 14.23
CA SER A 54 13.19 -5.51 15.02
C SER A 54 13.17 -5.10 16.49
N ASP A 55 12.61 -5.95 17.34
CA ASP A 55 12.62 -5.78 18.79
C ASP A 55 13.38 -6.92 19.45
N TYR A 56 14.07 -6.59 20.54
CA TYR A 56 14.65 -7.57 21.44
C TYR A 56 13.57 -8.07 22.38
N ASP A 57 13.27 -9.37 22.34
CA ASP A 57 12.48 -10.01 23.40
C ASP A 57 13.34 -10.13 24.68
N GLU A 58 12.70 -10.34 25.84
CA GLU A 58 13.34 -10.50 27.16
C GLU A 58 14.43 -11.61 27.14
N ASP A 59 14.31 -12.57 26.22
CA ASP A 59 15.22 -13.70 26.01
C ASP A 59 16.30 -13.47 24.92
N TYR A 60 16.58 -12.21 24.51
CA TYR A 60 17.64 -11.87 23.52
C TYR A 60 17.42 -12.40 22.09
N TYR A 61 16.23 -12.90 21.77
CA TYR A 61 15.89 -13.26 20.40
C TYR A 61 15.44 -12.03 19.62
N MET A 62 15.95 -11.91 18.40
CA MET A 62 15.63 -10.81 17.51
C MET A 62 14.40 -11.14 16.69
N ASN A 63 13.26 -10.55 17.09
CA ASN A 63 11.99 -10.74 16.42
C ASN A 63 11.84 -9.69 15.34
N TYR A 64 11.84 -10.14 14.09
CA TYR A 64 11.52 -9.29 12.95
C TYR A 64 10.01 -9.26 12.74
N TYR A 65 9.43 -8.06 12.74
CA TYR A 65 8.03 -7.85 12.41
C TYR A 65 7.93 -6.90 11.23
N ASN A 66 7.08 -7.26 10.27
CA ASN A 66 6.72 -6.34 9.20
C ASN A 66 5.71 -5.35 9.77
N TYR A 67 6.00 -4.06 9.69
CA TYR A 67 5.04 -3.00 10.01
C TYR A 67 4.88 -2.11 8.79
N ILE A 68 3.65 -1.71 8.51
CA ILE A 68 3.43 -0.72 7.47
C ILE A 68 3.70 0.63 8.13
N ASN A 69 4.72 1.34 7.64
CA ASN A 69 5.16 2.54 8.31
C ASN A 69 4.24 3.69 7.96
N TYR A 70 3.34 3.96 8.90
CA TYR A 70 2.43 5.09 8.81
C TYR A 70 2.92 6.30 9.60
N TYR A 71 4.14 6.30 10.17
CA TYR A 71 4.80 7.34 10.99
C TYR A 71 4.00 8.04 12.12
N ASN A 72 2.66 8.01 12.17
CA ASN A 72 1.75 8.47 13.24
C ASN A 72 0.25 8.08 13.03
N ILE A 73 -0.11 7.10 12.18
CA ILE A 73 -1.53 6.74 11.90
C ILE A 73 -1.95 5.42 12.58
N SER A 74 -1.67 5.20 13.86
CA SER A 74 -1.98 3.89 14.47
C SER A 74 -3.48 3.70 14.74
N TYR A 75 -4.15 4.66 15.37
CA TYR A 75 -5.49 4.39 15.92
C TYR A 75 -6.60 4.22 14.87
N CYS A 76 -6.69 5.13 13.88
CA CYS A 76 -7.76 5.08 12.89
C CYS A 76 -7.56 3.98 11.83
N MET A 77 -6.32 3.54 11.62
CA MET A 77 -5.98 2.48 10.68
C MET A 77 -6.39 1.12 11.21
N ASP A 78 -6.09 0.85 12.48
CA ASP A 78 -6.36 -0.46 13.07
C ASP A 78 -7.87 -0.74 13.17
N GLU A 79 -8.68 0.30 13.42
CA GLU A 79 -10.13 0.19 13.60
C GLU A 79 -10.93 0.30 12.29
N TYR A 80 -10.51 1.15 11.35
CA TYR A 80 -11.37 1.55 10.22
C TYR A 80 -10.82 1.25 8.82
N LEU A 81 -9.58 0.77 8.66
CA LEU A 81 -8.94 0.63 7.35
C LEU A 81 -9.77 -0.16 6.32
N TYR A 82 -10.42 -1.24 6.76
CA TYR A 82 -11.27 -2.09 5.91
C TYR A 82 -12.76 -1.77 6.02
N SER A 83 -13.13 -0.79 6.83
CA SER A 83 -14.51 -0.33 6.99
C SER A 83 -14.95 0.50 5.78
N ARG A 84 -16.26 0.47 5.48
CA ARG A 84 -16.84 1.28 4.42
C ARG A 84 -16.65 2.77 4.73
N TYR A 85 -16.16 3.52 3.76
CA TYR A 85 -16.11 4.97 3.85
C TYR A 85 -17.54 5.53 3.76
N PRO A 86 -17.92 6.56 4.54
CA PRO A 86 -19.30 7.02 4.64
C PRO A 86 -19.88 7.64 3.35
N LEU A 87 -19.05 7.96 2.34
CA LEU A 87 -19.47 8.55 1.08
C LEU A 87 -19.17 7.61 -0.10
N ASP A 88 -20.11 7.53 -1.03
CA ASP A 88 -19.94 6.87 -2.33
C ASP A 88 -19.46 7.89 -3.38
N ASN A 89 -19.00 7.42 -4.55
CA ASN A 89 -18.58 8.22 -5.71
C ASN A 89 -17.61 9.36 -5.33
N VAL A 90 -16.53 8.98 -4.65
CA VAL A 90 -15.55 9.91 -4.09
C VAL A 90 -14.49 10.29 -5.12
N VAL A 91 -14.17 11.58 -5.21
CA VAL A 91 -12.98 12.10 -5.89
C VAL A 91 -12.13 12.85 -4.86
N ILE A 92 -10.87 12.48 -4.75
CA ILE A 92 -9.91 13.13 -3.86
C ILE A 92 -9.24 14.27 -4.62
N ILE A 93 -9.23 15.47 -4.04
CA ILE A 93 -8.60 16.66 -4.61
C ILE A 93 -7.59 17.22 -3.62
N TYR A 94 -6.43 17.60 -4.14
CA TYR A 94 -5.35 18.16 -3.35
C TYR A 94 -4.67 19.32 -4.06
N ILE A 95 -4.43 20.40 -3.31
CA ILE A 95 -3.61 21.53 -3.75
C ILE A 95 -2.36 21.56 -2.88
N PRO A 96 -1.17 21.24 -3.42
CA PRO A 96 0.07 21.36 -2.68
C PRO A 96 0.29 22.79 -2.20
N ARG A 97 0.52 22.98 -0.90
CA ARG A 97 0.70 24.31 -0.28
C ARG A 97 2.01 25.04 -0.63
N LEU A 98 2.76 24.59 -1.63
CA LEU A 98 4.04 25.20 -1.99
C LEU A 98 3.93 26.06 -3.26
N ILE A 99 3.99 27.37 -3.04
CA ILE A 99 4.25 28.37 -4.07
C ILE A 99 5.71 28.20 -4.51
N ILE A 100 5.98 27.38 -5.52
CA ILE A 100 7.37 27.19 -6.01
C ILE A 100 7.75 28.20 -7.13
N ASN A 101 6.79 28.94 -7.71
CA ASN A 101 7.08 29.94 -8.75
C ASN A 101 6.50 31.31 -8.40
N TYR A 102 7.04 31.98 -7.37
CA TYR A 102 6.79 33.40 -7.15
C TYR A 102 7.87 34.22 -7.86
N ASN A 103 7.58 34.69 -9.07
CA ASN A 103 8.33 35.79 -9.69
C ASN A 103 7.53 37.08 -9.55
N ALA A 104 8.01 38.00 -8.70
CA ALA A 104 7.33 39.26 -8.36
C ALA A 104 7.06 40.18 -9.56
N GLN A 105 7.64 39.89 -10.73
CA GLN A 105 7.56 40.75 -11.91
C GLN A 105 6.64 40.20 -13.02
N THR A 106 6.24 38.92 -13.02
CA THR A 106 5.48 38.33 -14.15
C THR A 106 4.39 37.32 -13.81
N ASP A 107 4.36 36.71 -12.63
CA ASP A 107 3.73 35.38 -12.54
C ASP A 107 2.37 35.37 -11.81
N THR A 108 1.32 35.06 -12.57
CA THR A 108 0.07 34.52 -12.03
C THR A 108 0.34 33.16 -11.39
N ILE A 109 0.14 33.04 -10.08
CA ILE A 109 0.20 31.76 -9.36
C ILE A 109 -0.92 30.86 -9.90
N THR A 110 -0.58 29.87 -10.72
CA THR A 110 -1.51 28.80 -11.07
C THR A 110 -1.33 27.67 -10.05
N PRO A 111 -2.30 27.42 -9.16
CA PRO A 111 -2.19 26.32 -8.22
C PRO A 111 -2.13 25.00 -8.99
N LEU A 112 -1.18 24.14 -8.63
CA LEU A 112 -1.18 22.75 -9.08
C LEU A 112 -2.33 22.03 -8.36
N ILE A 113 -3.25 21.47 -9.14
CA ILE A 113 -4.39 20.72 -8.60
C ILE A 113 -4.20 19.27 -9.00
N LEU A 114 -4.05 18.42 -7.99
CA LEU A 114 -3.95 16.97 -8.16
C LEU A 114 -5.29 16.34 -7.79
N GLN A 115 -5.74 15.37 -8.57
CA GLN A 115 -6.98 14.66 -8.34
C GLN A 115 -6.86 13.17 -8.62
N SER A 116 -7.60 12.36 -7.85
CA SER A 116 -7.76 10.93 -8.08
C SER A 116 -8.77 10.65 -9.19
N LYS A 117 -8.91 9.38 -9.57
CA LYS A 117 -10.10 8.92 -10.29
C LYS A 117 -11.29 8.81 -9.32
N LYS A 118 -12.50 8.76 -9.86
CA LYS A 118 -13.74 8.49 -9.09
C LYS A 118 -13.70 7.08 -8.50
N ILE A 119 -14.07 6.95 -7.23
CA ILE A 119 -14.18 5.68 -6.49
C ILE A 119 -15.64 5.50 -6.07
N GLU A 120 -16.32 4.46 -6.56
CA GLU A 120 -17.79 4.36 -6.46
C GLU A 120 -18.30 3.97 -5.08
N SER A 121 -17.63 3.06 -4.37
CA SER A 121 -17.97 2.67 -2.99
C SER A 121 -16.71 2.33 -2.20
N PRO A 122 -15.92 3.35 -1.82
CA PRO A 122 -14.61 3.13 -1.22
C PRO A 122 -14.69 2.53 0.18
N ILE A 123 -13.67 1.76 0.53
CA ILE A 123 -13.23 1.58 1.93
C ILE A 123 -12.10 2.57 2.23
N TYR A 124 -11.75 2.75 3.51
CA TYR A 124 -10.66 3.67 3.91
C TYR A 124 -9.32 3.32 3.23
N LEU A 125 -9.03 2.04 2.99
CA LEU A 125 -7.85 1.61 2.23
C LEU A 125 -7.82 2.15 0.80
N ASP A 126 -8.96 2.20 0.11
CA ASP A 126 -9.01 2.74 -1.27
C ASP A 126 -8.68 4.23 -1.27
N ILE A 127 -9.19 4.97 -0.29
CA ILE A 127 -8.89 6.40 -0.11
C ILE A 127 -7.39 6.58 0.10
N LEU A 128 -6.77 5.80 0.97
CA LEU A 128 -5.34 5.85 1.22
C LEU A 128 -4.48 5.58 0.00
N ARG A 129 -4.84 4.56 -0.79
CA ARG A 129 -4.08 4.20 -2.00
C ARG A 129 -4.10 5.32 -3.02
N GLU A 130 -5.25 5.97 -3.23
CA GLU A 130 -5.36 7.11 -4.14
C GLU A 130 -4.64 8.35 -3.61
N ILE A 131 -4.68 8.57 -2.30
CA ILE A 131 -3.88 9.60 -1.63
C ILE A 131 -2.39 9.34 -1.89
N ASN A 132 -1.88 8.12 -1.70
CA ASN A 132 -0.46 7.78 -1.97
C ASN A 132 -0.06 8.01 -3.45
N LYS A 133 -0.95 7.74 -4.40
CA LYS A 133 -0.67 8.08 -5.81
C LYS A 133 -0.55 9.59 -6.03
N ILE A 134 -1.39 10.39 -5.36
CA ILE A 134 -1.30 11.84 -5.40
C ILE A 134 0.06 12.30 -4.82
N TYR A 135 0.56 11.62 -3.79
CA TYR A 135 1.88 11.86 -3.20
C TYR A 135 3.05 11.63 -4.11
N GLU A 136 3.06 10.46 -4.74
CA GLU A 136 4.12 10.08 -5.67
C GLU A 136 4.19 11.11 -6.79
N ARG A 137 3.04 11.48 -7.37
CA ARG A 137 2.96 12.55 -8.38
C ARG A 137 3.40 13.91 -7.85
N GLN A 138 3.01 14.28 -6.62
CA GLN A 138 3.50 15.52 -6.00
C GLN A 138 5.02 15.50 -5.87
N THR A 139 5.60 14.38 -5.43
CA THR A 139 7.03 14.21 -5.20
C THR A 139 7.81 14.26 -6.50
N GLU A 140 7.31 13.63 -7.55
CA GLU A 140 7.87 13.73 -8.91
C GLU A 140 7.92 15.19 -9.40
N ILE A 141 6.90 15.99 -9.11
CA ILE A 141 6.80 17.38 -9.57
C ILE A 141 7.63 18.33 -8.69
N LEU A 142 7.63 18.15 -7.37
CA LEU A 142 8.20 19.11 -6.41
C LEU A 142 9.56 18.69 -5.86
N GLY A 143 10.02 17.46 -6.12
CA GLY A 143 11.33 16.95 -5.71
C GLY A 143 11.47 16.64 -4.21
N TYR A 144 10.38 16.64 -3.44
CA TYR A 144 10.40 16.19 -2.05
C TYR A 144 9.13 15.40 -1.68
N TYR A 145 9.31 14.38 -0.84
CA TYR A 145 8.24 13.60 -0.26
C TYR A 145 7.92 14.17 1.12
N ASP A 146 6.68 14.61 1.32
CA ASP A 146 6.21 15.09 2.62
C ASP A 146 5.75 13.91 3.46
N ASN A 147 6.43 13.67 4.57
CA ASN A 147 6.28 12.48 5.40
C ASN A 147 5.28 12.61 6.55
N ARG A 148 4.55 13.73 6.69
CA ARG A 148 3.67 13.98 7.86
C ARG A 148 2.19 13.84 7.58
N ARG A 149 1.73 12.66 7.14
CA ARG A 149 0.46 12.65 6.42
C ARG A 149 -0.47 11.51 6.87
N PHE A 150 -1.64 11.94 7.37
CA PHE A 150 -2.58 11.15 8.14
C PHE A 150 -3.87 10.90 7.34
N LEU A 151 -4.54 9.75 7.57
CA LEU A 151 -5.98 9.60 7.29
C LEU A 151 -6.85 10.54 8.15
N GLU A 152 -6.28 11.08 9.22
CA GLU A 152 -7.00 11.83 10.28
C GLU A 152 -7.50 13.21 9.84
N ASN A 153 -7.33 13.60 8.59
CA ASN A 153 -7.75 14.91 8.11
C ASN A 153 -8.43 14.87 6.73
N ILE A 154 -9.09 13.76 6.39
CA ILE A 154 -10.00 13.75 5.24
C ILE A 154 -11.23 14.58 5.58
N ILE A 155 -11.51 15.57 4.75
CA ILE A 155 -12.64 16.48 4.91
C ILE A 155 -13.42 16.59 3.60
N PRO A 156 -14.76 16.56 3.64
CA PRO A 156 -15.58 16.90 2.48
C PRO A 156 -15.28 18.33 2.03
N VAL A 157 -15.11 18.52 0.73
CA VAL A 157 -14.99 19.84 0.12
C VAL A 157 -16.39 20.45 0.07
N LYS A 158 -16.55 21.65 0.60
CA LYS A 158 -17.84 22.36 0.57
C LYS A 158 -18.03 22.98 -0.81
N GLU A 159 -19.28 23.13 -1.25
CA GLU A 159 -19.59 23.80 -2.53
C GLU A 159 -18.99 25.21 -2.62
N SER A 160 -18.92 25.93 -1.48
CA SER A 160 -18.28 27.25 -1.38
C SER A 160 -16.79 27.24 -1.73
N GLU A 161 -16.15 26.07 -1.76
CA GLU A 161 -14.72 25.89 -2.04
C GLU A 161 -14.48 25.34 -3.46
N TYR A 162 -15.53 25.03 -4.23
CA TYR A 162 -15.38 24.41 -5.55
C TYR A 162 -14.63 25.30 -6.54
N GLU A 163 -14.84 26.61 -6.48
CA GLU A 163 -14.09 27.57 -7.30
C GLU A 163 -12.58 27.52 -6.98
N TYR A 164 -12.23 27.47 -5.68
CA TYR A 164 -10.84 27.38 -5.23
C TYR A 164 -10.15 26.11 -5.74
N TYR A 165 -10.86 24.98 -5.70
CA TYR A 165 -10.38 23.69 -6.18
C TYR A 165 -10.57 23.46 -7.69
N LYS A 166 -11.09 24.45 -8.43
CA LYS A 166 -11.48 24.34 -9.85
C LYS A 166 -12.34 23.11 -10.15
N ILE A 167 -13.24 22.78 -9.24
CA ILE A 167 -14.17 21.66 -9.36
C ILE A 167 -15.30 22.06 -10.31
N THR A 168 -15.56 21.23 -11.32
CA THR A 168 -16.82 21.29 -12.05
C THR A 168 -17.83 20.44 -11.28
N PRO A 169 -18.89 21.03 -10.69
CA PRO A 169 -19.86 20.28 -9.90
C PRO A 169 -20.50 19.20 -10.76
N SER A 170 -20.55 17.99 -10.24
CA SER A 170 -21.32 16.89 -10.83
C SER A 170 -22.33 16.41 -9.80
N PRO A 171 -23.60 16.18 -10.19
CA PRO A 171 -24.50 15.41 -9.34
C PRO A 171 -23.85 14.05 -9.05
N ASP A 172 -24.09 13.55 -7.85
CA ASP A 172 -23.65 12.23 -7.37
C ASP A 172 -22.13 12.04 -7.20
N ILE A 173 -21.32 13.10 -7.24
CA ILE A 173 -19.88 13.02 -6.90
C ILE A 173 -19.62 13.74 -5.59
N ASN A 174 -18.97 13.03 -4.66
CA ASN A 174 -18.49 13.60 -3.41
C ASN A 174 -17.01 13.97 -3.57
N TYR A 175 -16.68 15.24 -3.34
CA TYR A 175 -15.29 15.69 -3.36
C TYR A 175 -14.75 15.72 -1.93
N ILE A 176 -13.58 15.12 -1.74
CA ILE A 176 -12.87 15.17 -0.46
C ILE A 176 -11.48 15.74 -0.68
N THR A 177 -10.98 16.43 0.32
CA THR A 177 -9.59 16.90 0.38
C THR A 177 -8.97 16.39 1.67
N PHE A 178 -7.66 16.53 1.80
CA PHE A 178 -6.94 16.15 2.99
C PHE A 178 -5.93 17.23 3.38
N LEU A 179 -5.79 17.45 4.68
CA LEU A 179 -4.81 18.41 5.21
C LEU A 179 -3.53 17.72 5.62
N CYS A 180 -2.43 18.40 5.29
CA CYS A 180 -1.08 18.00 5.67
C CYS A 180 -0.58 19.09 6.62
N PHE A 181 -0.43 18.75 7.90
CA PHE A 181 0.16 19.68 8.86
C PHE A 181 1.68 19.49 8.86
N PRO A 182 2.45 20.59 8.81
CA PRO A 182 3.91 20.56 8.87
C PRO A 182 4.40 20.44 10.31
#